data_AF-A0A924EJN3-F1
#
_entry.id   AF-A0A924EJN3-F1
#
_cell.length_a   1.000
_cell.length_b   1.000
_cell.length_c   1.000
_cell.angle_alpha   90.00
_cell.angle_beta   90.00
_cell.angle_gamma   90.00
#
_symmetry.space_group_name_H-M   'P 1'
#
loop_
_entity.id
_entity.type
_entity.pdbx_description
1 polymer ?
#
loop_
_entity_poly.entity_id
_entity_poly.type
_entity_poly.pdbx_seq_one_letter_code
_entity_poly.pdbx_strand_id
1 'polypeptide(L)'
;MNKVIGLVGEDPNDTTAVKNLLLQRFNKNITYLPLINRARGYQLDNARVKHALCIECRIKKPDIVLFIRDADGVATETNAISKCKDWFHRMSADLKSQNILLLNIYELEALIFADI
;
A
#
# COMPACT_ATOMS: atom_id res chain seq x y z
N MET A 1 -11.95 17.99 -9.86
CA MET A 1 -12.27 16.56 -10.08
C MET A 1 -11.81 15.80 -8.85
N ASN A 2 -12.66 14.99 -8.22
CA ASN A 2 -12.28 14.18 -7.07
C ASN A 2 -11.43 12.99 -7.55
N LYS A 3 -10.24 12.80 -6.99
CA LYS A 3 -9.31 11.70 -7.31
C LYS A 3 -9.51 10.55 -6.34
N VAL A 4 -9.53 9.32 -6.84
CA VAL A 4 -9.66 8.12 -6.01
C VAL A 4 -8.31 7.44 -5.90
N ILE A 5 -7.81 7.28 -4.68
CA ILE A 5 -6.58 6.54 -4.40
C ILE A 5 -6.93 5.24 -3.68
N GLY A 6 -6.64 4.13 -4.35
CA GLY A 6 -6.72 2.79 -3.77
C GLY A 6 -5.53 2.56 -2.84
N LEU A 7 -5.77 2.03 -1.64
CA LEU A 7 -4.74 1.68 -0.67
C LEU A 7 -4.66 0.16 -0.53
N VAL A 8 -3.47 -0.39 -0.69
CA VAL A 8 -3.17 -1.81 -0.49
C VAL A 8 -2.07 -1.90 0.55
N GLY A 9 -2.32 -2.54 1.69
CA GLY A 9 -1.31 -2.74 2.73
C GLY A 9 -1.46 -4.09 3.43
N GLU A 10 -0.40 -4.49 4.14
CA GLU A 10 -0.32 -5.78 4.83
C GLU A 10 -1.15 -5.84 6.11
N ASP A 11 -1.10 -4.74 6.86
CA ASP A 11 -1.87 -4.55 8.08
C ASP A 11 -2.95 -3.45 7.88
N PRO A 12 -4.19 -3.70 8.33
CA PRO A 12 -5.25 -2.70 8.29
C PRO A 12 -4.95 -1.43 9.10
N ASN A 13 -4.19 -1.53 10.20
CA ASN A 13 -3.80 -0.39 11.02
C ASN A 13 -2.79 0.49 10.29
N ASP A 14 -1.75 -0.09 9.68
CA ASP A 14 -0.77 0.65 8.88
C ASP A 14 -1.44 1.39 7.72
N THR A 15 -2.32 0.66 7.02
CA THR A 15 -3.11 1.23 5.91
C THR A 15 -3.98 2.40 6.39
N THR A 16 -4.57 2.29 7.60
CA THR A 16 -5.39 3.33 8.21
C THR A 16 -4.54 4.52 8.70
N ALA A 17 -3.37 4.26 9.27
CA ALA A 17 -2.43 5.29 9.72
C ALA A 17 -1.94 6.12 8.52
N VAL A 18 -1.47 5.46 7.46
CA VAL A 18 -1.07 6.13 6.21
C VAL A 18 -2.22 6.91 5.60
N LYS A 19 -3.44 6.35 5.57
CA LYS A 19 -4.64 7.07 5.13
C LYS A 19 -4.84 8.35 5.92
N ASN A 20 -4.74 8.30 7.25
CA ASN A 20 -4.96 9.46 8.12
C ASN A 20 -3.89 10.53 7.91
N LEU A 21 -2.62 10.14 7.79
CA LEU A 21 -1.51 11.06 7.49
C LEU A 21 -1.70 11.73 6.12
N LEU A 22 -2.07 10.96 5.10
CA LEU A 22 -2.33 11.49 3.76
C LEU A 22 -3.54 12.43 3.75
N LEU A 23 -4.59 12.12 4.52
CA LEU A 23 -5.75 13.01 4.66
C LEU A 23 -5.37 14.35 5.31
N GLN A 24 -4.48 14.38 6.30
CA GLN A 24 -4.06 15.64 6.91
C GLN A 24 -3.38 16.57 5.89
N ARG A 25 -2.54 16.00 5.00
CA ARG A 25 -1.77 16.77 4.02
C ARG A 25 -2.54 17.04 2.73
N PHE A 26 -3.42 16.13 2.32
CA PHE A 26 -4.09 16.12 1.02
C PHE A 26 -5.60 15.83 1.13
N ASN A 27 -6.34 16.61 1.93
CA ASN A 27 -7.78 16.43 2.14
C ASN A 27 -8.69 16.94 1.00
N LYS A 28 -8.21 17.82 0.12
CA LYS A 28 -9.08 18.44 -0.90
C LYS A 28 -9.15 17.58 -2.15
N ASN A 29 -10.37 17.15 -2.50
CA ASN A 29 -10.67 16.42 -3.74
C ASN A 29 -9.92 15.10 -3.90
N ILE A 30 -9.59 14.41 -2.79
CA ILE A 30 -9.04 13.07 -2.82
C ILE A 30 -9.88 12.17 -1.93
N THR A 31 -10.17 10.97 -2.42
CA THR A 31 -10.84 9.90 -1.68
C THR A 31 -9.92 8.70 -1.57
N TYR A 32 -9.58 8.32 -0.34
CA TYR A 32 -8.77 7.16 -0.05
C TYR A 32 -9.65 5.95 0.22
N LEU A 33 -9.44 4.89 -0.56
CA LEU A 33 -10.25 3.69 -0.52
C LEU A 33 -9.35 2.47 -0.25
N PRO A 34 -9.52 1.77 0.89
CA PRO A 34 -8.83 0.51 1.10
C PRO A 34 -9.33 -0.53 0.09
N LEU A 35 -8.38 -1.17 -0.58
CA LEU A 35 -8.57 -2.32 -1.47
C LEU A 35 -8.18 -3.57 -0.71
N ILE A 36 -8.75 -4.72 -1.07
CA ILE A 36 -8.43 -6.03 -0.48
C ILE A 36 -8.42 -6.02 1.06
N ASN A 37 -9.34 -5.27 1.67
CA ASN A 37 -9.45 -4.93 3.11
C ASN A 37 -9.63 -6.15 4.07
N ARG A 38 -9.53 -7.38 3.56
CA ARG A 38 -9.61 -8.63 4.33
C ARG A 38 -8.38 -9.54 4.12
N ALA A 39 -7.46 -9.19 3.23
CA ALA A 39 -6.22 -9.91 3.04
C ALA A 39 -5.24 -9.51 4.16
N ARG A 40 -4.76 -10.49 4.92
CA ARG A 40 -3.64 -10.28 5.88
C ARG A 40 -2.31 -10.37 5.13
N GLY A 41 -1.23 -9.81 5.67
CA GLY A 41 0.12 -9.80 5.07
C GLY A 41 0.53 -11.09 4.35
N TYR A 42 0.47 -12.25 5.03
CA TYR A 42 0.83 -13.55 4.42
C TYR A 42 -0.05 -13.98 3.22
N GLN A 43 -1.24 -13.40 3.07
CA GLN A 43 -2.16 -13.69 1.97
C GLN A 43 -1.89 -12.81 0.75
N LEU A 44 -1.24 -11.65 0.92
CA LEU A 44 -0.95 -10.72 -0.18
C LEU A 44 0.01 -11.30 -1.22
N ASP A 45 0.79 -12.32 -0.85
CA ASP A 45 1.67 -13.05 -1.77
C ASP A 45 0.95 -14.13 -2.60
N ASN A 46 -0.34 -14.36 -2.36
CA ASN A 46 -1.13 -15.37 -3.05
C ASN A 46 -1.69 -14.83 -4.38
N ALA A 47 -1.59 -15.63 -5.45
CA ALA A 47 -2.19 -15.34 -6.75
C ALA A 47 -3.71 -15.03 -6.67
N ARG A 48 -4.44 -15.62 -5.71
CA ARG A 48 -5.86 -15.31 -5.47
C ARG A 48 -6.08 -13.87 -5.06
N VAL A 49 -5.20 -13.31 -4.23
CA VAL A 49 -5.30 -11.93 -3.77
C VAL A 49 -4.96 -10.96 -4.90
N LYS A 50 -3.94 -11.28 -5.72
CA LYS A 50 -3.68 -10.53 -6.95
C LYS A 50 -4.90 -10.50 -7.88
N HIS A 51 -5.57 -11.63 -8.06
CA HIS A 51 -6.78 -11.69 -8.90
C HIS A 51 -7.93 -10.87 -8.32
N ALA A 52 -8.16 -10.97 -7.00
CA ALA A 52 -9.16 -10.17 -6.30
C ALA A 52 -8.87 -8.66 -6.43
N LEU A 53 -7.62 -8.25 -6.28
CA LEU A 53 -7.18 -6.87 -6.47
C LEU A 53 -7.47 -6.39 -7.89
N CYS A 54 -7.18 -7.20 -8.91
CA CYS A 54 -7.48 -6.86 -10.30
C CYS A 54 -8.98 -6.64 -10.53
N ILE A 55 -9.84 -7.49 -9.96
CA ILE A 55 -11.30 -7.33 -10.04
C ILE A 55 -11.73 -6.04 -9.35
N GLU A 56 -11.24 -5.81 -8.13
CA GLU A 56 -11.61 -4.65 -7.34
C GLU A 56 -11.19 -3.34 -8.00
N CYS A 57 -9.97 -3.28 -8.56
CA CYS A 57 -9.49 -2.14 -9.34
C CYS A 57 -10.33 -1.91 -10.61
N ARG A 58 -10.84 -2.96 -11.28
CA ARG A 58 -11.73 -2.80 -12.44
C ARG A 58 -13.09 -2.22 -12.07
N ILE A 59 -13.63 -2.60 -10.91
CA ILE A 59 -14.92 -2.12 -10.41
C ILE A 59 -14.81 -0.70 -9.89
N LYS A 60 -13.84 -0.46 -8.99
CA LYS A 60 -13.70 0.80 -8.25
C LYS A 60 -12.91 1.87 -9.02
N LYS A 61 -12.15 1.47 -10.05
CA LYS A 61 -11.39 2.33 -10.97
C LYS A 61 -10.60 3.44 -10.25
N PRO A 62 -9.70 3.08 -9.30
CA PRO A 62 -8.85 4.08 -8.67
C PRO A 62 -7.95 4.75 -9.72
N ASP A 63 -7.71 6.05 -9.57
CA ASP A 63 -6.76 6.80 -10.39
C ASP A 63 -5.32 6.33 -10.10
N ILE A 64 -5.03 6.13 -8.81
CA ILE A 64 -3.73 5.67 -8.30
C ILE A 64 -3.97 4.51 -7.32
N VAL A 65 -3.11 3.50 -7.36
CA VAL A 65 -3.03 2.46 -6.33
C VAL A 65 -1.71 2.62 -5.57
N LEU A 66 -1.83 2.90 -4.27
CA LEU A 66 -0.70 3.00 -3.35
C LEU A 66 -0.53 1.67 -2.63
N PHE A 67 0.62 1.04 -2.84
CA PHE A 67 1.05 -0.17 -2.16
C PHE A 67 1.90 0.23 -0.95
N ILE A 68 1.51 -0.20 0.24
CA ILE A 68 2.14 0.11 1.51
C ILE A 68 2.72 -1.20 2.03
N ARG A 69 4.03 -1.24 2.27
CA ARG A 69 4.69 -2.44 2.77
C ARG A 69 5.84 -2.08 3.69
N ASP A 70 5.96 -2.82 4.79
CA ASP A 70 7.14 -2.77 5.64
C ASP A 70 8.25 -3.65 5.05
N ALA A 71 9.48 -3.15 5.10
CA ALA A 71 10.65 -3.89 4.69
C ALA A 71 11.07 -4.91 5.76
N ASP A 72 10.56 -4.83 7.00
CA ASP A 72 10.95 -5.67 8.14
C ASP A 72 12.49 -5.74 8.28
N GLY A 73 13.15 -4.59 8.12
CA GLY A 73 14.61 -4.54 8.04
C GLY A 73 15.17 -3.12 7.91
N VAL A 74 16.44 -2.96 8.24
CA VAL A 74 17.14 -1.66 8.14
C VAL A 74 17.51 -1.34 6.68
N ALA A 75 17.76 -0.07 6.37
CA ALA A 75 18.04 0.37 4.99
C ALA A 75 19.23 -0.32 4.29
N THR A 76 20.14 -0.92 5.06
CA THR A 76 21.28 -1.69 4.54
C THR A 76 20.92 -3.12 4.14
N GLU A 77 19.73 -3.63 4.51
CA GLU A 77 19.27 -4.97 4.17
C GLU A 77 18.63 -5.00 2.77
N THR A 78 19.50 -4.95 1.77
CA THR A 78 19.14 -4.93 0.34
C THR A 78 18.23 -6.09 -0.07
N ASN A 79 18.36 -7.26 0.57
CA ASN A 79 17.51 -8.41 0.31
C ASN A 79 16.04 -8.17 0.69
N ALA A 80 15.79 -7.51 1.83
CA ALA A 80 14.44 -7.24 2.31
C ALA A 80 13.74 -6.19 1.42
N ILE A 81 14.48 -5.14 1.06
CA ILE A 81 14.04 -4.12 0.09
C ILE A 81 13.74 -4.74 -1.28
N SER A 82 14.60 -5.65 -1.77
CA SER A 82 14.40 -6.33 -3.05
C SER A 82 13.10 -7.15 -3.05
N LYS A 83 12.85 -7.92 -1.99
CA LYS A 83 11.61 -8.72 -1.87
C LYS A 83 10.35 -7.84 -1.95
N CYS A 84 10.36 -6.68 -1.31
CA CYS A 84 9.24 -5.74 -1.36
C CYS A 84 9.03 -5.16 -2.77
N LYS A 85 10.12 -4.81 -3.47
CA LYS A 85 10.06 -4.35 -4.86
C LYS A 85 9.54 -5.43 -5.79
N ASP A 86 10.02 -6.66 -5.64
CA ASP A 86 9.58 -7.80 -6.44
C ASP A 86 8.10 -8.10 -6.22
N TRP A 87 7.65 -8.06 -4.96
CA TRP A 87 6.23 -8.15 -4.65
C TRP A 87 5.42 -7.04 -5.33
N PHE A 88 5.86 -5.78 -5.20
CA PHE A 88 5.18 -4.65 -5.82
C PHE A 88 5.04 -4.85 -7.34
N HIS A 89 6.13 -5.21 -8.02
CA HIS A 89 6.12 -5.47 -9.46
C HIS A 89 5.16 -6.59 -9.83
N ARG A 90 5.17 -7.70 -9.07
CA ARG A 90 4.24 -8.82 -9.29
C ARG A 90 2.79 -8.40 -9.13
N MET A 91 2.47 -7.59 -8.13
CA MET A 91 1.10 -7.15 -7.84
C MET A 91 0.61 -6.07 -8.79
N SER A 92 1.48 -5.15 -9.21
CA SER A 92 1.12 -4.02 -10.07
C SER A 92 1.06 -4.36 -11.56
N ALA A 93 1.73 -5.42 -12.00
CA ALA A 93 1.91 -5.75 -13.42
C ALA A 93 0.61 -5.76 -14.25
N ASP A 94 -0.49 -6.23 -13.66
CA ASP A 94 -1.78 -6.39 -14.36
C ASP A 94 -2.76 -5.24 -14.11
N LEU A 95 -2.35 -4.23 -13.33
CA LEU A 95 -3.18 -3.08 -12.99
C LEU A 95 -3.00 -1.96 -14.01
N LYS A 96 -4.13 -1.45 -14.52
CA LYS A 96 -4.14 -0.34 -15.49
C LYS A 96 -4.01 1.05 -14.86
N SER A 97 -4.14 1.14 -13.54
CA SER A 97 -3.97 2.37 -12.76
C SER A 97 -2.50 2.75 -12.65
N GLN A 98 -2.22 4.01 -12.31
CA GLN A 98 -0.88 4.38 -11.84
C GLN A 98 -0.63 3.67 -10.50
N ASN A 99 0.54 3.04 -10.34
CA ASN A 99 0.87 2.26 -9.15
C ASN A 99 2.11 2.86 -8.47
N ILE A 100 2.05 3.04 -7.16
CA ILE A 100 3.14 3.62 -6.36
C ILE A 100 3.45 2.68 -5.20
N LEU A 101 4.73 2.41 -4.95
CA LEU A 101 5.19 1.72 -3.75
C LEU A 101 5.61 2.74 -2.69
N LEU A 102 4.95 2.70 -1.54
CA LEU A 102 5.41 3.29 -0.29
C LEU A 102 6.09 2.20 0.52
N LEU A 103 7.41 2.14 0.43
CA LEU A 103 8.21 1.22 1.21
C LEU A 103 8.58 1.87 2.54
N ASN A 104 8.11 1.27 3.64
CA ASN A 104 8.52 1.65 4.97
C ASN A 104 9.80 0.88 5.32
N ILE A 105 10.91 1.58 5.57
CA ILE A 105 12.24 1.00 5.81
C ILE A 105 12.68 1.21 7.28
N TYR A 106 11.95 2.04 8.02
CA TYR A 106 12.07 2.20 9.47
C TYR A 106 10.72 1.83 10.05
N GLU A 107 10.69 1.08 11.16
CA GLU A 107 9.44 0.84 11.89
C GLU A 107 8.71 2.18 12.04
N LEU A 108 7.51 2.29 11.48
CA LEU A 108 6.69 3.51 11.56
C LEU A 108 6.51 3.92 13.04
N GLU A 109 6.52 2.93 13.93
CA GLU A 109 6.57 3.03 15.37
C GLU A 109 7.76 3.86 15.87
N ALA A 110 8.98 3.61 15.38
CA ALA A 110 10.18 4.34 15.80
C ALA A 110 10.13 5.83 15.41
N LEU A 111 9.53 6.16 14.27
CA LEU A 111 9.34 7.55 13.83
C LEU A 111 8.26 8.26 14.66
N ILE A 112 7.19 7.55 15.03
CA ILE A 112 6.12 8.07 15.91
C ILE A 112 6.64 8.25 17.35
N PHE A 113 7.45 7.33 17.85
CA PHE A 113 8.04 7.40 19.20
C PHE A 113 9.16 8.44 19.32
N ALA A 114 9.83 8.80 18.23
CA ALA A 114 10.84 9.86 18.24
C ALA A 114 10.25 11.29 18.27
N ASP A 115 8.95 11.43 18.00
CA ASP A 115 8.23 12.72 17.95
C ASP A 115 7.26 12.92 19.15
N ILE A 116 7.38 12.07 20.18
CA ILE A 116 6.72 12.19 21.51
C ILE A 116 7.78 12.53 22.55
#